data_AF-A0A6J4H7I2-F1
#
_entry.id   AF-A0A6J4H7I2-F1
#
_cell.length_a   1.000
_cell.length_b   1.000
_cell.length_c   1.000
_cell.angle_alpha   90.00
_cell.angle_beta   90.00
_cell.angle_gamma   90.00
#
_symmetry.space_group_name_H-M   'P 1'
#
loop_
_entity.id
_entity.type
_entity.pdbx_description
1 polymer ?
#
loop_
_entity_poly.entity_id
_entity_poly.type
_entity_poly.pdbx_seq_one_letter_code
_entity_poly.pdbx_strand_id
1 'polypeptide(L)'
;MFGWSRVINLDILAGKRIVLGVTGSIACYKMVDVARHLTQTGALVDVIMTPEATHFVTPLLFESLTYRPVYTEMWSRLENAAAHITLGDEADIVLIA
;
A
#
# COMPACT_ATOMS: atom_id res chain seq x y z
N MET A 1 -17.78 -26.03 -18.10
CA MET A 1 -18.77 -25.63 -17.07
C MET A 1 -18.20 -25.93 -15.69
N PHE A 2 -17.53 -24.96 -15.08
CA PHE A 2 -17.26 -24.97 -13.64
C PHE A 2 -17.64 -23.56 -13.15
N GLY A 3 -18.91 -23.42 -12.80
CA GLY A 3 -19.43 -22.20 -12.20
C GLY A 3 -18.92 -22.12 -10.77
N TRP A 4 -17.97 -21.23 -10.53
CA TRP A 4 -17.82 -20.66 -9.20
C TRP A 4 -18.91 -19.62 -9.05
N SER A 5 -19.98 -20.05 -8.40
CA SER A 5 -21.11 -19.25 -7.99
C SER A 5 -20.61 -17.96 -7.33
N ARG A 6 -20.97 -16.85 -7.97
CA ARG A 6 -21.32 -15.53 -7.44
C ARG A 6 -21.58 -15.55 -5.91
N VAL A 7 -20.53 -15.63 -5.11
CA VAL A 7 -20.51 -15.02 -3.78
C VAL A 7 -20.58 -13.53 -4.08
N ILE A 8 -21.45 -12.81 -3.40
CA ILE A 8 -21.48 -11.35 -3.48
C ILE A 8 -20.06 -10.90 -3.12
N ASN A 9 -19.23 -10.57 -4.11
CA ASN A 9 -17.89 -10.04 -3.88
C ASN A 9 -18.09 -8.58 -3.49
N LEU A 10 -18.63 -8.37 -2.29
CA LEU A 10 -18.35 -7.19 -1.52
C LEU A 10 -16.86 -7.32 -1.22
N ASP A 11 -16.02 -6.82 -2.12
CA ASP A 11 -14.62 -6.63 -1.82
C ASP A 11 -14.58 -5.76 -0.57
N ILE A 12 -14.43 -6.39 0.60
CA ILE A 12 -14.57 -5.75 1.92
C ILE A 12 -13.57 -4.61 2.13
N LEU A 13 -12.57 -4.56 1.25
CA LEU A 13 -11.50 -3.57 1.20
C LEU A 13 -11.77 -2.46 0.18
N ALA A 14 -12.82 -2.57 -0.65
CA ALA A 14 -13.18 -1.54 -1.61
C ALA A 14 -13.48 -0.22 -0.90
N GLY A 15 -12.78 0.85 -1.31
CA GLY A 15 -12.86 2.17 -0.71
C GLY A 15 -12.14 2.30 0.65
N LYS A 16 -11.57 1.21 1.19
CA LYS A 16 -10.76 1.27 2.43
C LYS A 16 -9.41 1.89 2.15
N ARG A 17 -8.96 2.77 3.05
CA ARG A 17 -7.61 3.34 3.00
C ARG A 17 -6.68 2.50 3.84
N ILE A 18 -5.70 1.89 3.18
CA ILE A 18 -4.73 0.97 3.77
C ILE A 18 -3.36 1.60 3.71
N VAL A 19 -2.74 1.79 4.88
CA VAL A 19 -1.32 2.15 4.97
C VAL A 19 -0.51 0.86 4.99
N LEU A 20 0.29 0.65 3.94
CA LEU A 20 1.20 -0.49 3.82
C LEU A 20 2.63 -0.03 4.17
N GLY A 21 3.11 -0.41 5.34
CA GLY A 21 4.49 -0.20 5.78
C GLY A 21 5.38 -1.36 5.36
N VAL A 22 6.42 -1.07 4.59
CA VAL A 22 7.39 -2.03 4.07
C VAL A 22 8.76 -1.79 4.71
N THR A 23 9.32 -2.83 5.33
CA THR A 23 10.58 -2.73 6.10
C THR A 23 11.73 -3.53 5.46
N GLY A 24 12.96 -3.30 5.93
CA GLY A 24 14.20 -3.91 5.42
C GLY A 24 14.34 -5.41 5.66
N SER A 25 13.50 -6.22 5.01
CA SER A 25 13.54 -7.68 5.01
C SER A 25 13.68 -8.21 3.59
N ILE A 26 14.37 -9.34 3.40
CA ILE A 26 14.40 -10.03 2.10
C ILE A 26 13.00 -10.42 1.61
N ALA A 27 12.01 -10.55 2.50
CA ALA A 27 10.65 -10.89 2.12
C ALA A 27 9.85 -9.69 1.56
N CYS A 28 10.36 -8.46 1.66
CA CYS A 28 9.60 -7.26 1.30
C CYS A 28 9.19 -7.19 -0.19
N TYR A 29 9.91 -7.87 -1.09
CA TYR A 29 9.51 -7.94 -2.51
C TYR A 29 8.12 -8.57 -2.69
N LYS A 30 7.67 -9.43 -1.75
CA LYS A 30 6.34 -10.04 -1.80
C LYS A 30 5.23 -9.01 -1.56
N MET A 31 5.55 -7.88 -0.94
CA MET A 31 4.58 -6.80 -0.71
C MET A 31 4.13 -6.13 -2.01
N VAL A 32 4.89 -6.29 -3.09
CA VAL A 32 4.48 -5.85 -4.43
C VAL A 32 3.19 -6.54 -4.87
N ASP A 33 3.09 -7.86 -4.66
CA ASP A 33 1.90 -8.63 -5.02
C ASP A 33 0.72 -8.29 -4.08
N VAL A 34 1.00 -8.08 -2.79
CA VAL A 34 0.00 -7.62 -1.82
C VAL A 34 -0.56 -6.26 -2.24
N ALA A 35 0.30 -5.28 -2.51
CA ALA A 35 -0.12 -3.95 -2.96
C ALA A 35 -0.97 -4.04 -4.23
N ARG A 36 -0.56 -4.85 -5.22
CA ARG A 36 -1.33 -5.06 -6.46
C ARG A 36 -2.72 -5.60 -6.17
N HIS A 37 -2.84 -6.66 -5.36
CA HIS A 37 -4.14 -7.27 -5.07
C HIS A 37 -5.04 -6.33 -4.28
N LEU A 38 -4.50 -5.62 -3.27
CA LEU A 38 -5.25 -4.63 -2.51
C LEU A 38 -5.81 -3.53 -3.43
N THR A 39 -4.99 -2.97 -4.32
CA THR A 39 -5.46 -1.98 -5.31
C THR A 39 -6.53 -2.58 -6.24
N GLN A 40 -6.35 -3.82 -6.72
CA GLN A 40 -7.33 -4.49 -7.58
C GLN A 40 -8.68 -4.74 -6.89
N THR A 41 -8.68 -4.93 -5.57
CA THR A 41 -9.91 -5.00 -4.76
C THR A 41 -10.58 -3.65 -4.50
N GLY A 42 -10.04 -2.56 -5.06
CA GLY A 42 -10.57 -1.21 -4.92
C GLY A 42 -10.16 -0.47 -3.65
N ALA A 43 -9.17 -0.98 -2.92
CA ALA A 43 -8.60 -0.28 -1.77
C ALA A 43 -7.71 0.89 -2.22
N LEU A 44 -7.63 1.93 -1.40
CA LEU A 44 -6.68 3.03 -1.54
C LEU A 44 -5.43 2.69 -0.73
N VAL A 45 -4.33 2.36 -1.41
CA VAL A 45 -3.12 1.85 -0.75
C VAL A 45 -2.05 2.94 -0.69
N ASP A 46 -1.80 3.48 0.49
CA ASP A 46 -0.69 4.41 0.75
C ASP A 46 0.52 3.62 1.25
N VAL A 47 1.64 3.68 0.53
CA VAL A 47 2.82 2.86 0.84
C VAL A 47 3.87 3.70 1.55
N ILE A 48 4.37 3.19 2.67
CA ILE A 48 5.48 3.78 3.42
C ILE A 48 6.63 2.77 3.42
N MET A 49 7.84 3.21 3.08
CA MET A 49 9.01 2.35 3.02
C MET A 49 10.10 2.86 3.96
N THR A 50 10.73 1.96 4.70
CA THR A 50 12.01 2.27 5.35
C THR A 50 13.12 2.46 4.30
N PRO A 51 14.16 3.26 4.56
CA PRO A 51 15.32 3.35 3.68
C PRO A 51 15.91 1.97 3.33
N GLU A 52 15.96 1.05 4.29
CA GLU A 52 16.50 -0.30 4.11
C GLU A 52 15.68 -1.15 3.13
N ALA A 53 14.36 -0.99 3.13
CA ALA A 53 13.47 -1.66 2.17
C ALA A 53 13.76 -1.25 0.73
N THR A 54 14.17 0.01 0.51
CA THR A 54 14.44 0.55 -0.82
C THR A 54 15.65 -0.11 -1.51
N HIS A 55 16.53 -0.77 -0.76
CA HIS A 55 17.62 -1.56 -1.31
C HIS A 55 17.18 -2.89 -1.94
N PHE A 56 16.02 -3.42 -1.54
CA PHE A 56 15.48 -4.69 -2.04
C PHE A 56 14.45 -4.48 -3.15
N VAL A 57 13.58 -3.47 -3.02
CA VAL A 57 12.53 -3.15 -3.98
C VAL A 57 12.39 -1.63 -4.08
N THR A 58 12.17 -1.12 -5.30
CA THR A 58 12.15 0.33 -5.52
C THR A 58 10.78 0.94 -5.19
N PRO A 59 10.73 2.19 -4.68
CA PRO A 59 9.47 2.92 -4.49
C PRO A 59 8.63 3.03 -5.77
N LEU A 60 9.27 3.29 -6.92
CA LEU A 60 8.60 3.43 -8.23
C LEU A 60 7.68 2.24 -8.58
N LEU A 61 8.03 1.03 -8.15
CA LEU A 61 7.22 -0.16 -8.40
C LEU A 61 5.88 -0.09 -7.65
N PHE A 62 5.88 0.39 -6.42
CA PHE A 62 4.66 0.59 -5.63
C PHE A 62 3.84 1.76 -6.16
N GLU A 63 4.47 2.87 -6.57
CA GLU A 63 3.77 4.00 -7.19
C GLU A 63 3.01 3.56 -8.45
N SER A 64 3.66 2.74 -9.28
CA SER A 64 3.07 2.22 -10.52
C SER A 64 1.87 1.29 -10.29
N LEU A 65 1.79 0.63 -9.12
CA LEU A 65 0.74 -0.33 -8.79
C LEU A 65 -0.40 0.26 -7.95
N THR A 66 -0.10 1.28 -7.16
CA THR A 66 -1.06 1.92 -6.25
C THR A 66 -1.62 3.21 -6.82
N TYR A 67 -0.97 3.79 -7.83
CA TYR A 67 -1.28 5.09 -8.41
C TYR A 67 -1.22 6.23 -7.38
N ARG A 68 -0.37 6.07 -6.36
CA ARG A 68 -0.21 6.97 -5.22
C ARG A 68 1.28 7.14 -4.90
N PRO A 69 1.69 8.29 -4.34
CA PRO A 69 3.08 8.50 -3.97
C PRO A 69 3.53 7.52 -2.89
N VAL A 70 4.81 7.14 -2.92
CA VAL A 70 5.42 6.32 -1.86
C VAL A 70 6.21 7.22 -0.92
N TYR A 71 6.00 7.02 0.38
CA TYR A 71 6.66 7.78 1.42
C TYR A 71 7.88 7.04 1.94
N THR A 72 9.08 7.57 1.71
CA THR A 72 10.33 6.99 2.24
C THR A 72 10.89 7.75 3.44
N GLU A 73 10.40 8.97 3.68
CA GLU A 73 10.90 9.87 4.70
C GLU A 73 9.74 10.55 5.45
N MET A 74 9.81 10.59 6.78
CA MET A 74 8.77 11.15 7.66
C MET A 74 8.51 12.64 7.38
N TRP A 75 9.56 13.37 6.99
CA TRP A 75 9.57 14.82 6.76
C TRP A 75 9.59 15.17 5.28
N SER A 76 9.22 14.21 4.42
CA SER A 76 9.12 14.41 2.98
C SER A 76 8.32 15.68 2.64
N ARG A 77 8.90 16.52 1.79
CA ARG A 77 8.28 17.77 1.30
C ARG A 77 7.29 17.56 0.15
N LEU A 78 6.78 16.33 -0.02
CA LEU A 78 5.62 16.12 -0.89
C LEU A 78 4.51 17.11 -0.50
N GLU A 79 3.65 17.47 -1.45
CA GLU A 79 2.69 18.59 -1.39
C GLU A 79 1.83 18.65 -0.10
N ASN A 80 1.74 17.55 0.65
CA ASN A 80 1.21 17.49 2.00
C ASN A 80 2.30 17.61 3.08
N ALA A 81 2.53 18.82 3.57
CA ALA A 81 3.42 19.09 4.72
C ALA A 81 3.04 18.33 6.01
N ALA A 82 1.81 17.76 6.07
CA ALA A 82 1.29 16.98 7.18
C ALA A 82 1.02 15.50 6.81
N ALA A 83 1.67 14.95 5.78
CA ALA A 83 1.40 13.59 5.32
C ALA A 83 1.50 12.54 6.45
N HIS A 84 2.46 12.66 7.38
CA HIS A 84 2.59 11.75 8.51
C HIS A 84 1.40 11.80 9.50
N ILE A 85 0.64 12.89 9.53
CA ILE A 85 -0.60 13.03 10.31
C ILE A 85 -1.77 12.46 9.49
N THR A 86 -1.94 12.94 8.26
CA THR A 86 -3.06 12.57 7.37
C THR A 86 -3.08 11.08 7.03
N LEU A 87 -1.91 10.45 6.87
CA LEU A 87 -1.79 9.01 6.65
C LEU A 87 -2.34 8.22 7.83
N GLY A 88 -2.06 8.65 9.06
CA GLY A 88 -2.56 7.99 10.25
C GLY A 88 -4.05 8.24 10.49
N ASP A 89 -4.52 9.46 10.30
CA ASP A 89 -5.90 9.88 10.61
C ASP A 89 -6.92 9.26 9.66
N GLU A 90 -6.59 9.15 8.38
CA GLU A 90 -7.50 8.60 7.36
C GLU A 90 -7.32 7.08 7.16
N ALA A 91 -6.39 6.42 7.85
CA ALA A 91 -6.17 4.98 7.69
C ALA A 91 -7.30 4.16 8.34
N ASP A 92 -7.97 3.33 7.54
CA ASP A 92 -8.84 2.27 8.07
C ASP A 92 -8.00 1.09 8.60
N ILE A 93 -6.86 0.82 7.96
CA ILE A 93 -5.98 -0.32 8.25
C ILE A 93 -4.52 0.13 8.12
N VAL A 94 -3.70 -0.31 9.07
CA VAL A 94 -2.23 -0.24 8.98
C VAL A 94 -1.68 -1.66 8.94
N LEU A 95 -0.96 -1.99 7.86
CA LEU A 95 -0.32 -3.29 7.66
C LEU A 95 1.19 -3.07 7.59
N ILE A 96 1.94 -3.71 8.48
CA ILE A 96 3.41 -3.75 8.44
C ILE A 96 3.83 -5.16 8.06
N ALA A 97 4.47 -5.31 6.91
CA ALA A 97 4.82 -6.63 6.36
C ALA A 97 6.03 -6.60 5.41
#